data_AF-A0A662ET95-F1
#
_entry.id   AF-A0A662ET95-F1
#
_cell.length_a   1.000
_cell.length_b   1.000
_cell.length_c   1.000
_cell.angle_alpha   90.00
_cell.angle_beta   90.00
_cell.angle_gamma   90.00
#
_symmetry.space_group_name_H-M   'P 1'
#
loop_
_entity.id
_entity.type
_entity.pdbx_description
1 polymer ?
#
loop_
_entity_poly.entity_id
_entity_poly.type
_entity_poly.pdbx_seq_one_letter_code
_entity_poly.pdbx_strand_id
1 'polypeptide(L)'
;MHRYALLLFVGALSFVPIAFGDEAQDPLASLRAELIPAAGAETAYGIPLSLENAQTFADWFYNIQLTPEERALFEEVLAEIPAPCCDDNSVLKCCCRRTNRICNLTRSALGLAAWLVHVKGFGKEELVAAEKTPLVAVPVGRIMER
;
A
#
# COMPACT_ATOMS: atom_id res chain seq x y z
N MET A 1 17.66 -11.94 -81.96
CA MET A 1 17.95 -10.49 -82.04
C MET A 1 16.63 -9.74 -82.09
N HIS A 2 16.19 -9.11 -80.97
CA HIS A 2 15.19 -8.03 -80.83
C HIS A 2 15.17 -7.71 -79.32
N ARG A 3 15.98 -6.75 -78.84
CA ARG A 3 15.59 -5.37 -78.51
C ARG A 3 14.24 -5.30 -77.80
N TYR A 4 14.21 -5.02 -76.50
CA TYR A 4 13.41 -3.96 -75.85
C TYR A 4 13.87 -3.83 -74.40
N ALA A 5 14.67 -2.80 -74.13
CA ALA A 5 14.84 -2.25 -72.80
C ALA A 5 13.63 -1.34 -72.54
N LEU A 6 12.89 -1.61 -71.47
CA LEU A 6 11.96 -0.65 -70.90
C LEU A 6 12.26 -0.53 -69.41
N LEU A 7 13.05 0.50 -69.08
CA LEU A 7 13.16 1.06 -67.75
C LEU A 7 11.80 1.67 -67.38
N LEU A 8 11.15 1.12 -66.36
CA LEU A 8 10.14 1.85 -65.58
C LEU A 8 10.58 1.85 -64.13
N PHE A 9 11.07 3.02 -63.73
CA PHE A 9 11.46 3.39 -62.38
C PHE A 9 10.20 3.95 -61.70
N VAL A 10 9.50 3.18 -60.86
CA VAL A 10 8.52 3.74 -59.92
C VAL A 10 8.45 2.89 -58.66
N GLY A 11 8.78 3.51 -57.52
CA GLY A 11 8.23 3.15 -56.22
C GLY A 11 8.99 2.11 -55.41
N ALA A 12 10.22 2.42 -55.00
CA ALA A 12 10.74 1.86 -53.75
C ALA A 12 9.89 2.45 -52.59
N LEU A 13 8.74 1.85 -52.33
CA LEU A 13 8.04 2.01 -51.06
C LEU A 13 8.88 1.25 -50.03
N SER A 14 9.89 1.93 -49.52
CA SER A 14 10.53 1.59 -48.26
C SER A 14 9.44 1.63 -47.20
N PHE A 15 8.77 0.50 -46.99
CA PHE A 15 8.08 0.22 -45.74
C PHE A 15 9.18 0.23 -44.67
N VAL A 16 9.49 1.41 -44.16
CA VAL A 16 10.12 1.55 -42.86
C VAL A 16 9.10 0.94 -41.91
N PRO A 17 9.39 -0.20 -41.25
CA PRO A 17 8.59 -0.56 -40.09
C PRO A 17 8.79 0.61 -39.15
N ILE A 18 7.74 1.43 -39.00
CA ILE A 18 7.64 2.34 -37.86
C ILE A 18 7.58 1.40 -36.68
N ALA A 19 8.76 1.11 -36.13
CA ALA A 19 8.86 0.63 -34.78
C ALA A 19 8.24 1.75 -33.95
N PHE A 20 6.97 1.58 -33.60
CA PHE A 20 6.35 2.26 -32.47
C PHE A 20 7.02 1.72 -31.19
N GLY A 21 8.34 1.88 -31.11
CA GLY A 21 9.11 1.79 -29.91
C GLY A 21 9.05 3.16 -29.27
N ASP A 22 7.93 3.44 -28.66
CA ASP A 22 7.93 4.29 -27.49
C ASP A 22 7.21 3.47 -26.42
N GLU A 23 8.00 2.61 -25.76
CA GLU A 23 7.76 2.30 -24.35
C GLU A 23 7.78 3.66 -23.65
N ALA A 24 6.67 4.39 -23.74
CA ALA A 24 6.38 5.46 -22.82
C ALA A 24 6.32 4.76 -21.47
N GLN A 25 7.45 4.73 -20.77
CA GLN A 25 7.57 4.32 -19.40
C GLN A 25 6.42 5.00 -18.67
N ASP A 26 5.39 4.25 -18.26
CA ASP A 26 4.26 4.81 -17.52
C ASP A 26 4.87 5.48 -16.28
N PRO A 27 4.90 6.82 -16.19
CA PRO A 27 5.57 7.50 -15.09
C PRO A 27 4.87 7.19 -13.76
N LEU A 28 3.62 6.73 -13.81
CA LEU A 28 2.92 6.25 -12.63
C LEU A 28 3.35 4.82 -12.26
N ALA A 29 3.76 3.99 -13.22
CA ALA A 29 4.26 2.64 -12.93
C ALA A 29 5.61 2.70 -12.18
N SER A 30 6.52 3.59 -12.58
CA SER A 30 7.77 3.80 -11.85
C SER A 30 7.52 4.32 -10.44
N LEU A 31 6.66 5.34 -10.27
CA LEU A 31 6.29 5.86 -8.96
C LEU A 31 5.59 4.83 -8.08
N ARG A 32 4.72 3.98 -8.64
CA ARG A 32 4.07 2.88 -7.89
C ARG A 32 5.10 1.86 -7.42
N ALA A 33 6.04 1.47 -8.28
CA ALA A 33 7.09 0.54 -7.93
C ALA A 33 8.06 1.11 -6.87
N GLU A 34 8.27 2.42 -6.88
CA GLU A 34 9.10 3.12 -5.89
C GLU A 34 8.38 3.30 -4.53
N LEU A 35 7.11 3.71 -4.54
CA LEU A 35 6.40 4.13 -3.33
C LEU A 35 5.57 3.03 -2.67
N ILE A 36 5.06 2.07 -3.44
CA ILE A 36 4.19 1.02 -2.91
C ILE A 36 5.02 -0.24 -2.71
N PRO A 37 5.22 -0.70 -1.46
CA PRO A 37 5.98 -1.92 -1.22
C PRO A 37 5.27 -3.12 -1.84
N ALA A 38 6.07 -4.08 -2.33
CA ALA A 38 5.55 -5.30 -2.93
C ALA A 38 4.78 -6.14 -1.89
N ALA A 39 3.72 -6.82 -2.34
CA ALA A 39 3.07 -7.83 -1.52
C ALA A 39 4.07 -8.94 -1.13
N GLY A 40 4.00 -9.41 0.10
CA GLY A 40 4.94 -10.35 0.70
C GLY A 40 6.24 -9.73 1.20
N ALA A 41 6.44 -8.41 1.08
CA ALA A 41 7.61 -7.77 1.66
C ALA A 41 7.62 -7.93 3.19
N GLU A 42 8.81 -8.18 3.74
CA GLU A 42 9.03 -8.33 5.17
C GLU A 42 8.78 -7.02 5.91
N THR A 43 8.24 -7.13 7.12
CA THR A 43 8.00 -5.99 8.01
C THR A 43 8.84 -6.10 9.26
N ALA A 44 9.11 -4.96 9.91
CA ALA A 44 9.86 -4.94 11.17
C ALA A 44 9.18 -5.76 12.29
N TYR A 45 7.87 -5.99 12.16
CA TYR A 45 7.07 -6.76 13.13
C TYR A 45 6.86 -8.24 12.76
N GLY A 46 7.47 -8.70 11.65
CA GLY A 46 7.53 -10.12 11.28
C GLY A 46 6.25 -10.71 10.67
N ILE A 47 5.36 -9.86 10.17
CA ILE A 47 4.19 -10.29 9.36
C ILE A 47 4.35 -9.72 7.96
N PRO A 48 4.51 -10.54 6.91
CA PRO A 48 4.68 -10.05 5.55
C PRO A 48 3.48 -9.20 5.08
N LEU A 49 3.74 -8.18 4.25
CA LEU A 49 2.70 -7.29 3.76
C LEU A 49 1.67 -8.03 2.89
N SER A 50 0.42 -8.09 3.33
CA SER A 50 -0.68 -8.68 2.58
C SER A 50 -2.01 -8.03 2.92
N LEU A 51 -2.87 -7.82 1.91
CA LEU A 51 -4.26 -7.40 2.12
C LEU A 51 -5.05 -8.36 3.01
N GLU A 52 -4.68 -9.64 3.02
CA GLU A 52 -5.37 -10.68 3.78
C GLU A 52 -5.21 -10.48 5.29
N ASN A 53 -4.17 -9.75 5.72
CA ASN A 53 -3.94 -9.44 7.13
C ASN A 53 -4.98 -8.45 7.70
N ALA A 54 -5.62 -7.64 6.85
CA ALA A 54 -6.50 -6.55 7.31
C ALA A 54 -7.64 -7.04 8.21
N GLN A 55 -8.23 -8.20 7.88
CA GLN A 55 -9.27 -8.78 8.73
C GLN A 55 -8.71 -9.22 10.08
N THR A 56 -7.58 -9.91 10.09
CA THR A 56 -6.92 -10.37 11.33
C THR A 56 -6.57 -9.19 12.23
N PHE A 57 -6.02 -8.12 11.67
CA PHE A 57 -5.71 -6.91 12.42
C PHE A 57 -6.97 -6.24 12.97
N ALA A 58 -8.04 -6.14 12.17
CA ALA A 58 -9.30 -5.61 12.65
C ALA A 58 -9.95 -6.48 13.75
N ASP A 59 -9.74 -7.80 13.72
CA ASP A 59 -10.23 -8.72 14.75
C ASP A 59 -9.48 -8.55 16.06
N TRP A 60 -8.15 -8.33 16.01
CA TRP A 60 -7.34 -8.07 17.20
C TRP A 60 -7.78 -6.84 17.98
N PHE A 61 -8.27 -5.80 17.29
CA PHE A 61 -8.85 -4.63 17.95
C PHE A 61 -9.99 -4.98 18.92
N TYR A 62 -10.76 -6.03 18.63
CA TYR A 62 -11.86 -6.49 19.49
C TYR A 62 -11.41 -7.50 20.56
N ASN A 63 -10.39 -8.30 20.25
CA ASN A 63 -10.07 -9.49 21.02
C ASN A 63 -8.88 -9.32 21.98
N ILE A 64 -7.97 -8.38 21.71
CA ILE A 64 -6.80 -8.15 22.57
C ILE A 64 -7.17 -7.20 23.72
N GLN A 65 -6.89 -7.65 24.95
CA GLN A 65 -7.08 -6.85 26.14
C GLN A 65 -5.73 -6.36 26.66
N LEU A 66 -5.50 -5.05 26.55
CA LEU A 66 -4.29 -4.42 27.09
C LEU A 66 -4.38 -4.23 28.60
N THR A 67 -3.25 -4.45 29.29
CA THR A 67 -3.07 -4.03 30.69
C THR A 67 -3.13 -2.50 30.82
N PRO A 68 -3.25 -1.93 32.04
CA PRO A 68 -3.21 -0.48 32.22
C PRO A 68 -1.93 0.17 31.68
N GLU A 69 -0.77 -0.47 31.89
CA GLU A 69 0.53 0.03 31.42
C GLU A 69 0.64 -0.04 29.89
N GLU A 70 0.24 -1.17 29.31
CA GLU A 70 0.18 -1.36 27.85
C GLU A 70 -0.76 -0.35 27.19
N ARG A 71 -1.91 -0.09 27.83
CA ARG A 71 -2.89 0.88 27.34
C ARG A 71 -2.35 2.31 27.38
N ALA A 72 -1.62 2.68 28.43
CA ALA A 72 -1.00 3.99 28.51
C ALA A 72 -0.01 4.22 27.36
N LEU A 73 0.86 3.23 27.09
CA LEU A 73 1.79 3.26 25.96
C LEU A 73 1.06 3.33 24.61
N PHE A 74 0.05 2.49 24.43
CA PHE A 74 -0.79 2.45 23.23
C PHE A 74 -1.45 3.80 22.95
N GLU A 75 -2.06 4.41 23.97
CA GLU A 75 -2.74 5.70 23.83
C GLU A 75 -1.75 6.84 23.59
N GLU A 76 -0.59 6.83 24.26
CA GLU A 76 0.47 7.83 24.07
C GLU A 76 0.96 7.84 22.63
N VAL A 77 1.30 6.67 22.06
CA VAL A 77 1.83 6.61 20.70
C VAL A 77 0.77 6.93 19.67
N LEU A 78 -0.42 6.32 19.78
CA LEU A 78 -1.47 6.47 18.77
C LEU A 78 -2.20 7.82 18.83
N ALA A 79 -1.99 8.62 19.87
CA ALA A 79 -2.44 10.00 19.92
C ALA A 79 -1.76 10.88 18.86
N GLU A 80 -0.54 10.52 18.44
CA GLU A 80 0.28 11.30 17.50
C GLU A 80 0.21 10.77 16.05
N ILE A 81 -0.37 9.59 15.84
CA ILE A 81 -0.50 8.97 14.52
C ILE A 81 -1.77 9.49 13.83
N PRO A 82 -1.69 10.15 12.66
CA PRO A 82 -2.87 10.61 11.92
C PRO A 82 -3.85 9.49 11.56
N ALA A 83 -5.13 9.82 11.48
CA ALA A 83 -6.13 8.90 10.97
C ALA A 83 -5.94 8.70 9.44
N PRO A 84 -6.21 7.49 8.89
CA PRO A 84 -6.01 7.22 7.46
C PRO A 84 -6.81 8.10 6.49
N CYS A 85 -7.83 8.83 6.96
CA CYS A 85 -8.70 9.65 6.12
C CYS A 85 -8.51 11.17 6.29
N CYS A 86 -7.77 11.62 7.32
CA CYS A 86 -7.46 13.03 7.52
C CYS A 86 -6.34 13.22 8.55
N ASP A 87 -5.63 14.34 8.44
CA ASP A 87 -4.57 14.71 9.38
C ASP A 87 -5.09 15.46 10.62
N ASP A 88 -6.36 15.88 10.61
CA ASP A 88 -6.98 16.66 11.69
C ASP A 88 -7.22 15.85 12.98
N ASN A 89 -7.25 14.52 12.87
CA ASN A 89 -7.53 13.63 13.99
C ASN A 89 -6.55 12.48 13.98
N SER A 90 -6.17 12.00 15.16
CA SER A 90 -5.37 10.80 15.27
C SER A 90 -6.18 9.53 15.01
N VAL A 91 -5.50 8.43 14.72
CA VAL A 91 -6.10 7.09 14.57
C VAL A 91 -6.86 6.69 15.85
N LEU A 92 -6.37 7.10 17.03
CA LEU A 92 -7.04 6.93 18.31
C LEU A 92 -8.35 7.73 18.38
N LYS A 93 -8.39 8.96 17.89
CA LYS A 93 -9.56 9.85 17.96
C LYS A 93 -10.28 10.04 16.62
N CYS A 94 -10.23 9.05 15.73
CA CYS A 94 -10.85 9.13 14.42
C CYS A 94 -12.33 9.58 14.50
N CYS A 95 -12.70 10.58 13.71
CA CYS A 95 -14.03 11.21 13.72
C CYS A 95 -15.18 10.21 13.52
N CYS A 96 -14.94 9.13 12.78
CA CYS A 96 -15.89 8.05 12.56
C CYS A 96 -16.28 7.27 13.82
N ARG A 97 -15.41 7.26 14.86
CA ARG A 97 -15.72 6.64 16.16
C ARG A 97 -16.93 7.32 16.83
N ARG A 98 -17.08 8.63 16.68
CA ARG A 98 -18.18 9.41 17.28
C ARG A 98 -19.56 8.98 16.79
N THR A 99 -19.64 8.43 15.58
CA THR A 99 -20.91 7.97 14.97
C THR A 99 -21.01 6.44 14.93
N ASN A 100 -20.12 5.72 15.63
CA ASN A 100 -20.03 4.27 15.61
C ASN A 100 -19.86 3.67 14.19
N ARG A 101 -19.21 4.41 13.29
CA ARG A 101 -18.94 4.01 11.90
C ARG A 101 -17.44 3.92 11.61
N ILE A 102 -16.66 3.49 12.61
CA ILE A 102 -15.21 3.27 12.45
C ILE A 102 -14.97 2.32 11.25
N CYS A 103 -13.98 2.65 10.39
CA CYS A 103 -13.67 1.86 9.20
C CYS A 103 -12.65 0.77 9.50
N ASN A 104 -12.49 -0.18 8.57
CA ASN A 104 -11.54 -1.30 8.76
C ASN A 104 -10.09 -0.85 8.74
N LEU A 105 -9.75 0.28 8.11
CA LEU A 105 -8.39 0.83 8.16
C LEU A 105 -8.02 1.22 9.59
N THR A 106 -8.87 2.01 10.25
CA THR A 106 -8.65 2.39 11.65
C THR A 106 -8.68 1.17 12.57
N ARG A 107 -9.62 0.23 12.39
CA ARG A 107 -9.63 -1.01 13.19
C ARG A 107 -8.33 -1.81 13.03
N SER A 108 -7.83 -1.93 11.79
CA SER A 108 -6.60 -2.68 11.51
C SER A 108 -5.39 -2.01 12.18
N ALA A 109 -5.25 -0.69 12.06
CA ALA A 109 -4.18 0.04 12.74
C ALA A 109 -4.22 -0.15 14.26
N LEU A 110 -5.40 0.08 14.88
CA LEU A 110 -5.58 -0.08 16.31
C LEU A 110 -5.33 -1.53 16.77
N GLY A 111 -5.76 -2.53 16.00
CA GLY A 111 -5.57 -3.93 16.37
C GLY A 111 -4.16 -4.44 16.16
N LEU A 112 -3.45 -3.98 15.13
CA LEU A 112 -2.03 -4.24 14.97
C LEU A 112 -1.24 -3.65 16.14
N ALA A 113 -1.44 -2.38 16.46
CA ALA A 113 -0.80 -1.73 17.60
C ALA A 113 -1.04 -2.49 18.92
N ALA A 114 -2.27 -2.97 19.15
CA ALA A 114 -2.59 -3.76 20.33
C ALA A 114 -1.78 -5.08 20.38
N TRP A 115 -1.65 -5.77 19.25
CA TRP A 115 -0.85 -6.98 19.15
C TRP A 115 0.66 -6.72 19.33
N LEU A 116 1.18 -5.63 18.77
CA LEU A 116 2.58 -5.25 18.92
C LEU A 116 2.94 -4.99 20.39
N VAL A 117 2.09 -4.25 21.10
CA VAL A 117 2.32 -3.99 22.52
C VAL A 117 2.17 -5.28 23.34
N HIS A 118 1.05 -5.97 23.20
CA HIS A 118 0.69 -7.08 24.09
C HIS A 118 1.44 -8.38 23.80
N VAL A 119 1.59 -8.74 22.54
CA VAL A 119 2.17 -10.03 22.12
C VAL A 119 3.66 -9.89 21.81
N LYS A 120 4.07 -8.78 21.20
CA LYS A 120 5.48 -8.55 20.86
C LYS A 120 6.25 -7.82 21.94
N GLY A 121 5.57 -7.21 22.92
CA GLY A 121 6.22 -6.46 24.00
C GLY A 121 6.89 -5.19 23.51
N PHE A 122 6.39 -4.59 22.42
CA PHE A 122 7.02 -3.42 21.81
C PHE A 122 6.99 -2.22 22.76
N GLY A 123 8.14 -1.55 22.85
CA GLY A 123 8.27 -0.24 23.49
C GLY A 123 7.79 0.89 22.58
N LYS A 124 7.93 2.12 23.08
CA LYS A 124 7.48 3.34 22.38
C LYS A 124 8.14 3.50 21.01
N GLU A 125 9.46 3.37 20.95
CA GLU A 125 10.24 3.59 19.73
C GLU A 125 9.89 2.56 18.65
N GLU A 126 9.74 1.29 19.05
CA GLU A 126 9.38 0.18 18.17
C GLU A 126 7.95 0.33 17.64
N LEU A 127 7.01 0.72 18.50
CA LEU A 127 5.63 0.96 18.10
C LEU A 127 5.51 2.13 17.12
N VAL A 128 6.22 3.24 17.36
CA VAL A 128 6.28 4.38 16.44
C VAL A 128 6.87 3.98 15.08
N ALA A 129 7.92 3.16 15.07
CA ALA A 129 8.52 2.66 13.83
C ALA A 129 7.57 1.73 13.07
N ALA A 130 6.86 0.86 13.79
CA ALA A 130 5.91 -0.08 13.19
C ALA A 130 4.70 0.62 12.57
N GLU A 131 4.08 1.59 13.25
CA GLU A 131 2.91 2.33 12.74
C GLU A 131 3.21 3.21 11.52
N LYS A 132 4.48 3.58 11.30
CA LYS A 132 4.92 4.26 10.07
C LYS A 132 5.10 3.30 8.89
N THR A 133 5.12 1.99 9.15
CA THR A 133 5.20 0.98 8.09
C THR A 133 3.81 0.81 7.47
N PRO A 134 3.69 0.75 6.13
CA PRO A 134 2.40 0.51 5.49
C PRO A 134 1.72 -0.77 6.02
N LEU A 135 0.48 -0.65 6.51
CA LEU A 135 -0.26 -1.77 7.12
C LEU A 135 -0.64 -2.87 6.11
N VAL A 136 -0.70 -2.52 4.83
CA VAL A 136 -1.20 -3.36 3.75
C VAL A 136 -0.58 -2.96 2.42
N ALA A 137 -0.05 -3.93 1.67
CA ALA A 137 0.27 -3.75 0.25
C ALA A 137 -1.00 -3.97 -0.57
N VAL A 138 -1.53 -2.93 -1.24
CA VAL A 138 -2.63 -3.09 -2.20
C VAL A 138 -2.03 -3.49 -3.56
N PRO A 139 -2.32 -4.69 -4.09
CA PRO A 139 -1.91 -5.02 -5.45
C PRO A 139 -2.62 -4.08 -6.43
N VAL A 140 -1.82 -3.37 -7.24
CA VAL A 140 -2.27 -2.36 -8.22
C VAL A 140 -3.35 -2.93 -9.18
N GLY A 141 -3.35 -4.25 -9.43
CA GLY A 141 -4.31 -4.93 -10.30
C GLY A 141 -5.75 -5.06 -9.77
N ARG A 142 -6.02 -4.86 -8.47
CA ARG A 142 -7.37 -5.02 -7.90
C ARG A 142 -8.19 -3.71 -7.88
N ILE A 143 -7.56 -2.56 -8.17
CA ILE A 143 -8.23 -1.25 -8.18
C ILE A 143 -9.02 -1.02 -9.49
N MET A 144 -8.76 -1.80 -10.54
CA MET A 144 -9.37 -1.62 -11.86
C MET A 144 -10.50 -2.61 -12.19
N GLU A 145 -10.92 -3.47 -11.25
CA GLU A 145 -11.98 -4.48 -11.48
C GLU A 145 -13.32 -4.14 -10.81
N ARG A 146 -13.60 -2.86 -10.54
CA ARG A 146 -14.93 -2.41 -10.09
C ARG A 146 -15.46 -1.25 -10.91
#